data_AF-A0A7W2IK46-F1
#
_entry.id   AF-A0A7W2IK46-F1
#
_cell.length_a   1.000
_cell.length_b   1.000
_cell.length_c   1.000
_cell.angle_alpha   90.00
_cell.angle_beta   90.00
_cell.angle_gamma   90.00
#
_symmetry.space_group_name_H-M   'P 1'
#
loop_
_entity.id
_entity.type
_entity.pdbx_description
1 polymer ?
#
loop_
_entity_poly.entity_id
_entity_poly.type
_entity_poly.pdbx_seq_one_letter_code
_entity_poly.pdbx_strand_id
1 'polypeptide(L)'
;MKTIFTQPDKGKNMLRHDTEEFMRKAREFGLIEEMDRELELRKNEERLAVIAELASLPSAEQAGLPALTEAATKARRALELAQEAYMAADRAYKESSMQVYGAQLKFDGARNSLELRARELSPQFMRDAYEDLAILDGHVQGQFRYEHESVADGWFGGRRTVTTSNGDAMLACRTTIADAQKRLLAMMLESAPFEESQAETERLVEAAKAQAFALGVSKQEWTERRKPKDKDDKVEAAAHRANVRRSKQIATLTP
;
A
#
# COMPACT_ATOMS: atom_id res chain seq x y z
N MET A 1 -58.17 -85.92 -16.94
CA MET A 1 -59.08 -85.11 -17.80
C MET A 1 -59.02 -83.67 -17.32
N LYS A 2 -58.67 -82.73 -18.21
CA LYS A 2 -58.72 -81.29 -17.92
C LYS A 2 -60.18 -80.86 -17.82
N THR A 3 -60.59 -80.33 -16.68
CA THR A 3 -61.79 -79.51 -16.57
C THR A 3 -61.40 -78.04 -16.56
N ILE A 4 -62.18 -77.28 -17.31
CA ILE A 4 -61.94 -75.94 -17.82
C ILE A 4 -62.12 -74.90 -16.72
N PHE A 5 -61.21 -73.94 -16.66
CA PHE A 5 -61.36 -72.71 -15.88
C PHE A 5 -62.58 -71.93 -16.39
N THR A 6 -63.53 -71.66 -15.51
CA THR A 6 -64.52 -70.59 -15.70
C THR A 6 -64.34 -69.61 -14.56
N GLN A 7 -63.98 -68.37 -14.89
CA GLN A 7 -63.79 -67.28 -13.94
C GLN A 7 -65.08 -67.04 -13.12
N PRO A 8 -65.00 -66.83 -11.80
CA PRO A 8 -66.15 -66.35 -11.05
C PRO A 8 -66.45 -64.90 -11.44
N ASP A 9 -67.73 -64.69 -11.72
CA ASP A 9 -68.36 -63.48 -12.20
C ASP A 9 -68.05 -62.26 -11.32
N LYS A 10 -67.93 -61.10 -11.97
CA LYS A 10 -67.59 -59.81 -11.36
C LYS A 10 -68.63 -59.50 -10.28
N GLY A 11 -68.20 -59.42 -9.03
CA GLY A 11 -69.02 -58.93 -7.93
C GLY A 11 -69.70 -57.62 -8.32
N LYS A 12 -71.04 -57.66 -8.42
CA LYS A 12 -71.87 -56.47 -8.60
C LYS A 12 -71.58 -55.51 -7.44
N ASN A 13 -71.03 -54.33 -7.76
CA ASN A 13 -70.89 -53.21 -6.83
C ASN A 13 -72.30 -52.78 -6.37
N MET A 14 -72.83 -53.41 -5.31
CA MET A 14 -74.15 -53.09 -4.75
C MET A 14 -74.27 -51.63 -4.29
N LEU A 15 -73.15 -51.01 -3.90
CA LEU A 15 -73.08 -49.60 -3.52
C LEU A 15 -73.41 -48.62 -4.65
N ARG A 16 -73.25 -48.98 -5.93
CA ARG A 16 -73.54 -48.09 -7.07
C ARG A 16 -75.02 -48.05 -7.45
N HIS A 17 -75.74 -49.16 -7.29
CA HIS A 17 -77.18 -49.19 -7.60
C HIS A 17 -78.01 -48.45 -6.55
N ASP A 18 -77.60 -48.49 -5.27
CA ASP A 18 -78.26 -47.74 -4.21
C ASP A 18 -78.10 -46.21 -4.40
N THR A 19 -76.97 -45.75 -4.93
CA THR A 19 -76.77 -44.32 -5.23
C THR A 19 -77.63 -43.86 -6.41
N GLU A 20 -77.78 -44.71 -7.43
CA GLU A 20 -78.60 -44.40 -8.60
C GLU A 20 -80.10 -44.39 -8.27
N GLU A 21 -80.60 -45.34 -7.48
CA GLU A 21 -81.98 -45.31 -6.99
C GLU A 21 -82.25 -44.13 -6.05
N PHE A 22 -81.29 -43.81 -5.16
CA PHE A 22 -81.37 -42.64 -4.29
C PHE A 22 -81.43 -41.34 -5.12
N MET A 23 -80.55 -41.16 -6.10
CA MET A 23 -80.54 -39.98 -6.96
C MET A 23 -81.76 -39.92 -7.90
N ARG A 24 -82.39 -41.06 -8.24
CA ARG A 24 -83.65 -41.09 -8.99
C ARG A 24 -84.81 -40.63 -8.10
N LYS A 25 -84.96 -41.19 -6.91
CA LYS A 25 -86.00 -40.78 -5.94
C LYS A 25 -85.80 -39.34 -5.47
N ALA A 26 -84.57 -38.92 -5.20
CA ALA A 26 -84.26 -37.54 -4.82
C ALA A 26 -84.61 -36.53 -5.92
N ARG A 27 -84.57 -36.93 -7.20
CA ARG A 27 -85.10 -36.14 -8.33
C ARG A 27 -86.62 -36.14 -8.38
N GLU A 28 -87.27 -37.30 -8.19
CA GLU A 28 -88.74 -37.40 -8.13
C GLU A 28 -89.35 -36.58 -6.98
N PHE A 29 -88.63 -36.42 -5.87
CA PHE A 29 -89.03 -35.58 -4.73
C PHE A 29 -88.53 -34.12 -4.81
N GLY A 30 -87.86 -33.71 -5.90
CA GLY A 30 -87.37 -32.34 -6.10
C GLY A 30 -86.20 -31.92 -5.20
N LEU A 31 -85.64 -32.84 -4.40
CA LEU A 31 -84.62 -32.57 -3.39
C LEU A 31 -83.27 -32.15 -4.02
N ILE A 32 -82.95 -32.67 -5.21
CA ILE A 32 -81.74 -32.25 -5.94
C ILE A 32 -81.85 -30.80 -6.40
N GLU A 33 -83.02 -30.41 -6.90
CA GLU A 33 -83.28 -29.04 -7.38
C GLU A 33 -83.31 -28.03 -6.22
N GLU A 34 -83.75 -28.46 -5.04
CA GLU A 34 -83.70 -27.69 -3.81
C GLU A 34 -82.26 -27.52 -3.29
N MET A 35 -81.46 -28.60 -3.26
CA MET A 35 -80.05 -28.54 -2.88
C MET A 35 -79.20 -27.70 -3.85
N ASP A 36 -79.43 -27.81 -5.16
CA ASP A 36 -78.74 -27.00 -6.16
C ASP A 36 -79.12 -25.52 -6.01
N ARG A 37 -80.39 -25.21 -5.73
CA ARG A 37 -80.85 -23.84 -5.46
C ARG A 37 -80.23 -23.27 -4.19
N GLU A 38 -80.13 -24.05 -3.11
CA GLU A 38 -79.46 -23.62 -1.88
C GLU A 38 -77.94 -23.40 -2.07
N LEU A 39 -77.28 -24.26 -2.85
CA LEU A 39 -75.86 -24.10 -3.19
C LEU A 39 -75.62 -22.84 -4.02
N GLU A 40 -76.47 -22.57 -5.01
CA GLU A 40 -76.38 -21.35 -5.81
C GLU A 40 -76.68 -20.09 -4.98
N LEU A 41 -77.61 -20.16 -4.02
CA LEU A 41 -77.84 -19.08 -3.07
C LEU A 41 -76.60 -18.79 -2.21
N ARG A 42 -75.98 -19.82 -1.62
CA ARG A 42 -74.76 -19.66 -0.81
C ARG A 42 -73.58 -19.11 -1.63
N LYS A 43 -73.37 -19.62 -2.84
CA LYS A 43 -72.35 -19.07 -3.76
C LYS A 43 -72.62 -17.60 -4.09
N ASN A 44 -73.88 -17.23 -4.26
CA ASN A 44 -74.24 -15.85 -4.53
C ASN A 44 -74.02 -14.94 -3.31
N GLU A 45 -74.30 -15.42 -2.10
CA GLU A 45 -73.98 -14.73 -0.84
C GLU A 45 -72.46 -14.52 -0.68
N GLU A 46 -71.66 -15.56 -0.90
CA GLU A 46 -70.19 -15.48 -0.89
C GLU A 46 -69.69 -14.50 -1.95
N ARG A 47 -70.24 -14.54 -3.16
CA ARG A 47 -69.90 -13.60 -4.23
C ARG A 47 -70.21 -12.15 -3.83
N LEU A 48 -71.35 -11.90 -3.21
CA LEU A 48 -71.74 -10.57 -2.75
C LEU A 48 -70.85 -10.08 -1.61
N ALA A 49 -70.44 -10.97 -0.69
CA ALA A 49 -69.50 -10.64 0.37
C ALA A 49 -68.12 -10.25 -0.20
N VAL A 50 -67.60 -11.01 -1.17
CA VAL A 50 -66.34 -10.69 -1.85
C VAL A 50 -66.43 -9.39 -2.64
N ILE A 51 -67.55 -9.11 -3.31
CA ILE A 51 -67.76 -7.83 -4.00
C ILE A 51 -67.78 -6.66 -2.99
N ALA A 52 -68.41 -6.84 -1.84
CA ALA A 52 -68.43 -5.83 -0.79
C ALA A 52 -67.03 -5.59 -0.18
N GLU A 53 -66.22 -6.64 -0.03
CA GLU A 53 -64.83 -6.54 0.41
C GLU A 53 -63.96 -5.84 -0.64
N LEU A 54 -64.13 -6.16 -1.93
CA LEU A 54 -63.46 -5.44 -3.02
C LEU A 54 -63.85 -3.97 -3.08
N ALA A 55 -65.13 -3.64 -2.81
CA ALA A 55 -65.61 -2.27 -2.78
C ALA A 55 -65.16 -1.50 -1.52
N SER A 56 -64.84 -2.20 -0.44
CA SER A 56 -64.35 -1.60 0.82
C SER A 56 -62.84 -1.39 0.84
N LEU A 57 -62.09 -1.98 -0.12
CA LEU A 57 -60.68 -1.67 -0.30
C LEU A 57 -60.50 -0.16 -0.57
N PRO A 58 -59.63 0.53 0.19
CA PRO A 58 -59.56 1.98 0.18
C PRO A 58 -59.05 2.51 -1.18
N SER A 59 -59.93 3.12 -1.97
CA SER A 59 -59.57 3.79 -3.23
C SER A 59 -58.62 4.99 -3.03
N ALA A 60 -58.54 5.50 -1.80
CA ALA A 60 -57.65 6.59 -1.42
C ALA A 60 -56.17 6.21 -1.51
N GLU A 61 -55.81 4.95 -1.23
CA GLU A 61 -54.42 4.47 -1.36
C GLU A 61 -54.04 4.30 -2.84
N GLN A 62 -54.98 3.85 -3.69
CA GLN A 62 -54.81 3.82 -5.14
C GLN A 62 -54.63 5.21 -5.77
N ALA A 63 -55.26 6.25 -5.21
CA ALA A 63 -55.10 7.62 -5.69
C ALA A 63 -53.71 8.21 -5.38
N GLY A 64 -53.05 7.75 -4.31
CA GLY A 64 -51.70 8.17 -3.92
C GLY A 64 -50.57 7.43 -4.65
N LEU A 65 -50.84 6.23 -5.17
CA LEU A 65 -49.84 5.40 -5.85
C LEU A 65 -49.17 6.08 -7.05
N PRO A 66 -49.88 6.74 -7.98
CA PRO A 66 -49.25 7.41 -9.12
C PRO A 66 -48.24 8.49 -8.69
N ALA A 67 -48.59 9.31 -7.69
CA ALA A 67 -47.71 10.35 -7.18
C ALA A 67 -46.46 9.78 -6.48
N LEU A 68 -46.63 8.70 -5.70
CA LEU A 68 -45.50 7.98 -5.08
C LEU A 68 -44.62 7.30 -6.12
N THR A 69 -45.21 6.70 -7.17
CA THR A 69 -44.48 6.10 -8.29
C THR A 69 -43.70 7.16 -9.08
N GLU A 70 -44.29 8.33 -9.34
CA GLU A 70 -43.60 9.43 -10.01
C GLU A 70 -42.45 9.97 -9.16
N ALA A 71 -42.67 10.18 -7.86
CA ALA A 71 -41.64 10.62 -6.92
C ALA A 71 -40.48 9.60 -6.84
N ALA A 72 -40.78 8.31 -6.72
CA ALA A 72 -39.79 7.24 -6.71
C ALA A 72 -39.01 7.17 -8.03
N THR A 73 -39.69 7.33 -9.17
CA THR A 73 -39.06 7.34 -10.50
C THR A 73 -38.12 8.54 -10.65
N LYS A 74 -38.54 9.72 -10.21
CA LYS A 74 -37.71 10.94 -10.23
C LYS A 74 -36.49 10.80 -9.32
N ALA A 75 -36.67 10.27 -8.12
CA ALA A 75 -35.57 10.02 -7.18
C ALA A 75 -34.57 9.00 -7.75
N ARG A 76 -35.05 7.93 -8.38
CA ARG A 76 -34.21 6.93 -9.04
C ARG A 76 -33.38 7.54 -10.18
N ARG A 77 -33.99 8.33 -11.06
CA ARG A 77 -33.26 9.03 -12.14
C ARG A 77 -32.21 9.99 -11.60
N ALA A 78 -32.53 10.73 -10.53
CA ALA A 78 -31.57 11.62 -9.89
C ALA A 78 -30.38 10.84 -9.28
N LEU A 79 -30.64 9.67 -8.69
CA LEU A 79 -29.59 8.79 -8.19
C LEU A 79 -28.71 8.25 -9.31
N GLU A 80 -29.29 7.80 -10.42
CA GLU A 80 -28.56 7.30 -11.60
C GLU A 80 -27.65 8.40 -12.17
N LEU A 81 -28.16 9.63 -12.36
CA LEU A 81 -27.35 10.77 -12.80
C LEU A 81 -26.23 11.13 -11.82
N ALA A 82 -26.50 11.09 -10.51
CA ALA A 82 -25.48 11.35 -9.50
C ALA A 82 -24.39 10.27 -9.48
N GLN A 83 -24.76 9.01 -9.69
CA GLN A 83 -23.81 7.91 -9.82
C GLN A 83 -22.94 8.06 -11.08
N GLU A 84 -23.53 8.42 -12.22
CA GLU A 84 -22.77 8.69 -13.44
C GLU A 84 -21.79 9.85 -13.26
N ALA A 85 -22.24 10.96 -12.65
CA ALA A 85 -21.39 12.10 -12.34
C ALA A 85 -20.26 11.73 -11.38
N TYR A 86 -20.54 10.93 -10.35
CA TYR A 86 -19.53 10.42 -9.42
C TYR A 86 -18.50 9.55 -10.15
N MET A 87 -18.95 8.60 -10.99
CA MET A 87 -18.05 7.72 -11.74
C MET A 87 -17.21 8.48 -12.77
N ALA A 88 -17.74 9.58 -13.34
CA ALA A 88 -16.98 10.46 -14.21
C ALA A 88 -15.91 11.26 -13.42
N ALA A 89 -16.28 11.80 -12.27
CA ALA A 89 -15.37 12.53 -11.38
C ALA A 89 -14.27 11.62 -10.83
N ASP A 90 -14.59 10.39 -10.41
CA ASP A 90 -13.62 9.40 -9.93
C ASP A 90 -12.63 8.99 -11.03
N ARG A 91 -13.10 8.81 -12.26
CA ARG A 91 -12.23 8.56 -13.42
C ARG A 91 -11.27 9.72 -13.68
N ALA A 92 -11.78 10.95 -13.71
CA ALA A 92 -10.97 12.14 -13.89
C ALA A 92 -9.94 12.33 -12.76
N TYR A 93 -10.35 12.07 -11.52
CA TYR A 93 -9.45 12.09 -10.37
C TYR A 93 -8.32 11.07 -10.52
N LYS A 94 -8.65 9.81 -10.83
CA LYS A 94 -7.64 8.75 -11.02
C LYS A 94 -6.66 9.09 -12.14
N GLU A 95 -7.15 9.58 -13.28
CA GLU A 95 -6.30 9.98 -14.39
C GLU A 95 -5.36 11.13 -14.00
N SER A 96 -5.90 12.19 -13.39
CA SER A 96 -5.09 13.32 -12.93
C SER A 96 -4.08 12.94 -11.85
N SER A 97 -4.46 12.06 -10.91
CA SER A 97 -3.58 11.55 -9.87
C SER A 97 -2.43 10.73 -10.46
N MET A 98 -2.70 9.90 -11.47
CA MET A 98 -1.66 9.15 -12.18
C MET A 98 -0.71 10.08 -12.95
N GLN A 99 -1.24 11.12 -13.59
CA GLN A 99 -0.43 12.12 -14.29
C GLN A 99 0.48 12.89 -13.32
N VAL A 100 -0.04 13.32 -12.17
CA VAL A 100 0.75 13.99 -11.12
C VAL A 100 1.85 13.07 -10.62
N TYR A 101 1.52 11.83 -10.28
CA TYR A 101 2.52 10.86 -9.81
C TYR A 101 3.60 10.58 -10.87
N GLY A 102 3.21 10.39 -12.12
CA GLY A 102 4.15 10.20 -13.23
C GLY A 102 5.03 11.43 -13.48
N ALA A 103 4.49 12.65 -13.31
CA ALA A 103 5.26 13.88 -13.41
C ALA A 103 6.26 14.02 -12.26
N GLN A 104 5.86 13.70 -11.02
CA GLN A 104 6.73 13.68 -9.85
C GLN A 104 7.91 12.72 -10.06
N LEU A 105 7.65 11.46 -10.46
CA LEU A 105 8.72 10.50 -10.72
C LEU A 105 9.71 10.97 -11.78
N LYS A 106 9.23 11.60 -12.86
CA LYS A 106 10.11 12.16 -13.90
C LYS A 106 10.95 13.33 -13.37
N PHE A 107 10.33 14.23 -12.62
CA PHE A 107 11.01 15.38 -12.02
C PHE A 107 12.06 14.92 -11.01
N ASP A 108 11.69 14.02 -10.10
CA ASP A 108 12.58 13.47 -9.08
C ASP A 108 13.72 12.66 -9.72
N GLY A 109 13.43 11.87 -10.75
CA GLY A 109 14.44 11.15 -11.52
C GLY A 109 15.44 12.09 -12.21
N ALA A 110 14.95 13.14 -12.87
CA ALA A 110 15.81 14.14 -13.50
C ALA A 110 16.64 14.91 -12.47
N ARG A 111 16.03 15.33 -11.37
CA ARG A 111 16.69 16.02 -10.26
C ARG A 111 17.79 15.15 -9.67
N ASN A 112 17.50 13.90 -9.33
CA ASN A 112 18.48 12.96 -8.77
C ASN A 112 19.66 12.74 -9.72
N SER A 113 19.39 12.61 -11.03
CA SER A 113 20.45 12.49 -12.03
C SER A 113 21.34 13.74 -12.11
N LEU A 114 20.75 14.93 -12.04
CA LEU A 114 21.48 16.20 -12.04
C LEU A 114 22.27 16.40 -10.75
N GLU A 115 21.71 16.08 -9.58
CA GLU A 115 22.40 16.14 -8.30
C GLU A 115 23.59 15.17 -8.25
N LEU A 116 23.42 13.94 -8.74
CA LEU A 116 24.53 12.97 -8.84
C LEU A 116 25.63 13.50 -9.76
N ARG A 117 25.25 14.02 -10.94
CA ARG A 117 26.20 14.61 -11.89
C ARG A 117 26.92 15.83 -11.30
N ALA A 118 26.23 16.67 -10.53
CA ALA A 118 26.84 17.80 -9.84
C ALA A 118 27.88 17.34 -8.81
N ARG A 119 27.60 16.27 -8.06
CA ARG A 119 28.57 15.64 -7.14
C ARG A 119 29.77 15.05 -7.89
N GLU A 120 29.55 14.42 -9.04
CA GLU A 120 30.61 13.91 -9.92
C GLU A 120 31.45 15.00 -10.59
N LEU A 121 30.92 16.22 -10.73
CA LEU A 121 31.63 17.37 -11.27
C LEU A 121 32.19 18.30 -10.20
N SER A 122 31.92 18.01 -8.92
CA SER A 122 32.40 18.80 -7.80
C SER A 122 33.93 18.78 -7.73
N PRO A 123 34.55 19.88 -7.24
CA PRO A 123 36.00 19.94 -7.07
C PRO A 123 36.54 18.76 -6.28
N GLN A 124 37.71 18.24 -6.68
CA GLN A 124 38.32 17.05 -6.07
C GLN A 124 38.46 17.18 -4.55
N PHE A 125 38.85 18.37 -4.06
CA PHE A 125 39.04 18.60 -2.63
C PHE A 125 37.78 18.36 -1.79
N MET A 126 36.58 18.62 -2.33
CA MET A 126 35.32 18.37 -1.62
C MET A 126 34.99 16.89 -1.57
N ARG A 127 35.26 16.16 -2.66
CA ARG A 127 35.03 14.71 -2.73
C ARG A 127 35.97 13.98 -1.79
N ASP A 128 37.24 14.33 -1.83
CA ASP A 128 38.25 13.81 -0.90
C ASP A 128 37.87 14.12 0.54
N ALA A 129 37.45 15.37 0.84
CA ALA A 129 36.99 15.73 2.17
C ALA A 129 35.79 14.90 2.65
N TYR A 130 34.83 14.61 1.77
CA TYR A 130 33.68 13.78 2.09
C TYR A 130 34.08 12.33 2.41
N GLU A 131 34.94 11.73 1.59
CA GLU A 131 35.49 10.39 1.81
C GLU A 131 36.35 10.33 3.09
N ASP A 132 37.15 11.36 3.35
CA ASP A 132 37.92 11.52 4.57
C ASP A 132 37.02 11.48 5.79
N LEU A 133 35.96 12.29 5.82
CA LEU A 133 35.02 12.29 6.94
C LEU A 133 34.37 10.92 7.16
N ALA A 134 34.08 10.17 6.10
CA ALA A 134 33.51 8.82 6.22
C ALA A 134 34.48 7.84 6.88
N ILE A 135 35.76 7.90 6.50
CA ILE A 135 36.81 7.07 7.09
C ILE A 135 37.10 7.52 8.53
N LEU A 136 37.04 8.83 8.81
CA LEU A 136 37.18 9.37 10.16
C LEU A 136 36.08 8.86 11.09
N ASP A 137 34.82 8.78 10.65
CA ASP A 137 33.73 8.19 11.44
C ASP A 137 34.04 6.73 11.82
N GLY A 138 34.56 5.95 10.85
CA GLY A 138 34.99 4.57 11.09
C GLY A 138 36.10 4.46 12.15
N HIS A 139 37.08 5.36 12.13
CA HIS A 139 38.13 5.40 13.15
C HIS A 139 37.59 5.80 14.52
N VAL A 140 36.70 6.80 14.58
CA VAL A 140 36.04 7.24 15.82
C VAL A 140 35.24 6.09 16.43
N GLN A 141 34.48 5.33 15.62
CA GLN A 141 33.73 4.17 16.08
C GLN A 141 34.65 3.12 16.74
N GLY A 142 35.87 2.94 16.24
CA GLY A 142 36.88 2.06 16.83
C GLY A 142 37.48 2.56 18.15
N GLN A 143 37.24 3.81 18.56
CA GLN A 143 37.75 4.39 19.82
C GLN A 143 36.80 4.20 21.02
N PHE A 144 35.74 3.41 20.90
CA PHE A 144 34.84 3.18 22.03
C PHE A 144 35.54 2.48 23.19
N ARG A 145 35.40 3.08 24.38
CA ARG A 145 35.95 2.56 25.63
C ARG A 145 34.86 2.59 26.70
N TYR A 146 34.58 1.42 27.26
CA TYR A 146 33.63 1.27 28.37
C TYR A 146 34.26 1.69 29.71
N GLU A 147 35.58 1.51 29.84
CA GLU A 147 36.35 1.83 31.03
C GLU A 147 37.33 2.97 30.73
N HIS A 148 36.82 4.21 30.65
CA HIS A 148 37.67 5.40 30.58
C HIS A 148 37.85 5.97 31.99
N GLU A 149 39.04 5.79 32.55
CA GLU A 149 39.42 6.38 33.83
C GLU A 149 39.66 7.87 33.65
N SER A 150 38.79 8.68 34.23
CA SER A 150 38.97 10.13 34.35
C SER A 150 39.30 10.49 35.79
N VAL A 151 40.26 11.39 35.98
CA VAL A 151 40.55 11.94 37.30
C VAL A 151 39.63 13.13 37.50
N ALA A 152 38.67 13.00 38.40
CA ALA A 152 37.76 14.08 38.78
C ALA A 152 38.07 14.57 40.19
N ASP A 153 37.93 15.87 40.42
CA ASP A 153 37.99 16.42 41.76
C ASP A 153 36.76 15.99 42.54
N GLY A 154 36.97 15.19 43.58
CA GLY A 154 35.89 14.82 44.49
C GLY A 154 35.39 16.05 45.24
N TRP A 155 34.14 16.02 45.67
CA TRP A 155 33.50 17.06 46.48
C TRP A 155 34.32 17.48 47.73
N PHE A 156 35.19 16.61 48.23
CA PHE A 156 36.07 16.85 49.38
C PHE A 156 37.51 17.25 49.00
N GLY A 157 37.77 17.67 47.75
CA GLY A 157 39.10 18.09 47.28
C GLY A 157 40.11 16.97 47.05
N GLY A 158 39.69 15.70 47.22
CA GLY A 158 40.50 14.54 46.89
C GLY A 158 40.29 14.10 45.44
N ARG A 159 41.37 13.81 44.72
CA ARG A 159 41.31 13.21 43.37
C ARG A 159 40.64 11.85 43.44
N ARG A 160 39.55 11.65 42.70
CA ARG A 160 38.86 10.36 42.53
C ARG A 160 39.02 9.89 41.09
N THR A 161 39.40 8.65 40.90
CA THR A 161 39.34 7.98 39.59
C THR A 161 37.89 7.58 39.35
N VAL A 162 37.25 8.13 38.32
CA VAL A 162 35.91 7.78 37.90
C VAL A 162 36.02 7.01 36.58
N THR A 163 35.58 5.76 36.59
CA THR A 163 35.46 4.95 35.38
C THR A 163 34.15 5.32 34.70
N THR A 164 34.25 6.05 33.59
CA THR A 164 33.11 6.47 32.76
C THR A 164 33.26 5.90 31.35
N SER A 165 32.16 5.72 30.62
CA SER A 165 32.24 5.44 29.18
C SER A 165 32.50 6.72 28.40
N ASN A 166 33.25 6.66 27.29
CA ASN A 166 33.41 7.79 26.37
C ASN A 166 32.26 7.93 25.34
N GLY A 167 31.14 7.22 25.55
CA GLY A 167 30.01 7.15 24.62
C GLY A 167 29.43 8.52 24.22
N ASP A 168 29.24 9.43 25.16
CA ASP A 168 28.68 10.76 24.88
C ASP A 168 29.63 11.61 24.02
N ALA A 169 30.92 11.58 24.33
CA ALA A 169 31.94 12.29 23.57
C ALA A 169 32.09 11.73 22.15
N MET A 170 31.96 10.40 22.00
CA MET A 170 31.89 9.77 20.68
C MET A 170 30.64 10.19 19.92
N LEU A 171 29.47 10.14 20.54
CA LEU A 171 28.22 10.55 19.88
C LEU A 171 28.30 12.00 19.38
N ALA A 172 28.84 12.90 20.19
CA ALA A 172 29.05 14.30 19.81
C ALA A 172 30.02 14.44 18.61
N CYS A 173 31.11 13.69 18.60
CA CYS A 173 32.07 13.68 17.49
C CYS A 173 31.45 13.14 16.19
N ARG A 174 30.74 12.01 16.27
CA ARG A 174 30.05 11.42 15.12
C ARG A 174 28.96 12.33 14.57
N THR A 175 28.25 13.04 15.44
CA THR A 175 27.26 14.05 15.03
C THR A 175 27.94 15.19 14.26
N THR A 176 29.08 15.69 14.76
CA THR A 176 29.88 16.71 14.06
C THR A 176 30.33 16.23 12.68
N ILE A 177 30.80 14.98 12.57
CA ILE A 177 31.22 14.39 11.29
C ILE A 177 30.03 14.27 10.34
N ALA A 178 28.88 13.78 10.81
CA ALA A 178 27.68 13.64 10.00
C ALA A 178 27.16 14.99 9.49
N ASP A 179 27.18 16.02 10.33
CA ASP A 179 26.76 17.37 9.95
C ASP A 179 27.74 18.02 8.98
N ALA A 180 29.04 17.79 9.14
CA ALA A 180 30.05 18.20 8.16
C ALA A 180 29.85 17.52 6.79
N GLN A 181 29.56 16.21 6.77
CA GLN A 181 29.24 15.49 5.53
C GLN A 181 27.98 16.04 4.84
N LYS A 182 26.91 16.29 5.60
CA LYS A 182 25.69 16.92 5.06
C LYS A 182 25.99 18.31 4.48
N ARG A 183 26.79 19.11 5.18
CA ARG A 183 27.18 20.44 4.71
C ARG A 183 28.00 20.36 3.42
N LEU A 184 28.95 19.44 3.32
CA LEU A 184 29.73 19.24 2.08
C LEU A 184 28.84 18.82 0.91
N LEU A 185 27.88 17.90 1.13
CA LEU A 185 26.92 17.52 0.08
C LEU A 185 26.06 18.69 -0.39
N ALA A 186 25.69 19.60 0.51
CA ALA A 186 24.99 20.83 0.15
C ALA A 186 25.90 21.78 -0.65
N MET A 187 27.15 21.97 -0.21
CA MET A 187 28.14 22.81 -0.90
C MET A 187 28.42 22.34 -2.34
N MET A 188 28.40 21.03 -2.59
CA MET A 188 28.54 20.45 -3.94
C MET A 188 27.43 20.87 -4.91
N LEU A 189 26.29 21.34 -4.39
CA LEU A 189 25.15 21.81 -5.18
C LEU A 189 25.01 23.34 -5.16
N GLU A 190 25.81 24.04 -4.36
CA GLU A 190 25.79 25.50 -4.23
C GLU A 190 26.68 26.16 -5.29
N SER A 191 26.28 27.34 -5.74
CA SER A 191 27.08 28.18 -6.65
C SER A 191 27.99 29.13 -5.86
N ALA A 192 28.82 28.58 -4.97
CA ALA A 192 29.79 29.35 -4.20
C ALA A 192 31.11 29.53 -4.96
N PRO A 193 31.84 30.64 -4.76
CA PRO A 193 33.21 30.81 -5.25
C PRO A 193 34.12 29.66 -4.79
N PHE A 194 35.13 29.34 -5.60
CA PHE A 194 36.03 28.21 -5.35
C PHE A 194 36.80 28.36 -4.04
N GLU A 195 37.30 29.57 -3.75
CA GLU A 195 38.12 29.87 -2.57
C GLU A 195 37.29 29.81 -1.28
N GLU A 196 36.06 30.34 -1.30
CA GLU A 196 35.12 30.26 -0.18
C GLU A 196 34.75 28.81 0.11
N SER A 197 34.47 28.06 -0.95
CA SER A 197 34.18 26.64 -0.91
C SER A 197 35.32 25.82 -0.33
N GLN A 198 36.56 26.13 -0.71
CA GLN A 198 37.75 25.48 -0.19
C GLN A 198 37.96 25.79 1.29
N ALA A 199 37.92 27.07 1.68
CA ALA A 199 38.10 27.51 3.06
C ALA A 199 37.07 26.89 4.00
N GLU A 200 35.80 26.83 3.58
CA GLU A 200 34.73 26.22 4.37
C GLU A 200 34.90 24.69 4.48
N THR A 201 35.32 24.02 3.39
CA THR A 201 35.60 22.57 3.42
C THR A 201 36.74 22.25 4.41
N GLU A 202 37.82 23.03 4.37
CA GLU A 202 38.94 22.89 5.29
C GLU A 202 38.49 23.13 6.74
N ARG A 203 37.69 24.17 6.99
CA ARG A 203 37.14 24.46 8.33
C ARG A 203 36.33 23.29 8.88
N LEU A 204 35.44 22.70 8.09
CA LEU A 204 34.59 21.57 8.49
C LEU A 204 35.43 20.33 8.81
N VAL A 205 36.39 20.01 7.95
CA VAL A 205 37.27 18.86 8.12
C VAL A 205 38.17 19.02 9.34
N GLU A 206 38.77 20.19 9.55
CA GLU A 206 39.63 20.44 10.71
C GLU A 206 38.85 20.42 12.03
N ALA A 207 37.61 20.92 12.06
CA ALA A 207 36.75 20.83 13.23
C ALA A 207 36.45 19.37 13.61
N ALA A 208 36.12 18.53 12.62
CA ALA A 208 35.87 17.11 12.83
C ALA A 208 37.13 16.36 13.28
N LYS A 209 38.28 16.62 12.64
CA LYS A 209 39.58 16.04 13.02
C LYS A 209 39.96 16.39 14.44
N ALA A 210 39.80 17.65 14.86
CA ALA A 210 40.15 18.08 16.21
C ALA A 210 39.41 17.26 17.28
N GLN A 211 38.12 16.99 17.08
CA GLN A 211 37.34 16.16 17.99
C GLN A 211 37.75 14.68 17.92
N ALA A 212 37.95 14.13 16.73
CA ALA A 212 38.36 12.74 16.57
C ALA A 212 39.73 12.46 17.20
N PHE A 213 40.69 13.38 17.06
CA PHE A 213 42.01 13.27 17.69
C PHE A 213 41.94 13.39 19.21
N ALA A 214 41.02 14.19 19.75
CA ALA A 214 40.79 14.24 21.20
C ALA A 214 40.25 12.91 21.76
N LEU A 215 39.55 12.13 20.94
CA LEU A 215 39.08 10.78 21.29
C LEU A 215 40.13 9.69 21.18
N GLY A 216 41.35 10.01 20.72
CA GLY A 216 42.45 9.07 20.61
C GLY A 216 42.70 8.50 19.21
N VAL A 217 42.06 9.02 18.16
CA VAL A 217 42.45 8.71 16.78
C VAL A 217 43.88 9.22 16.53
N SER A 218 44.76 8.34 16.03
CA SER A 218 46.17 8.68 15.81
C SER A 218 46.33 9.71 14.69
N LYS A 219 46.92 10.87 15.04
CA LYS A 219 47.28 11.91 14.06
C LYS A 219 48.28 11.40 13.02
N GLN A 220 49.21 10.54 13.44
CA GLN A 220 50.26 10.00 12.57
C GLN A 220 49.66 9.05 11.52
N GLU A 221 48.87 8.08 11.95
CA GLU A 221 48.19 7.12 11.06
C GLU A 221 47.27 7.86 10.07
N TRP A 222 46.56 8.87 10.57
CA TRP A 222 45.70 9.72 9.74
C TRP A 222 46.47 10.48 8.65
N THR A 223 47.63 11.05 9.00
CA THR A 223 48.46 11.84 8.07
C THR A 223 49.17 10.94 7.05
N GLU A 224 49.59 9.74 7.44
CA GLU A 224 50.23 8.76 6.56
C GLU A 224 49.29 8.23 5.49
N ARG A 225 47.99 8.14 5.78
CA ARG A 225 46.97 7.73 4.81
C ARG A 225 46.92 8.62 3.55
N ARG A 226 47.22 9.91 3.68
CA ARG A 226 47.24 10.87 2.55
C ARG A 226 48.56 10.90 1.78
N LYS A 227 49.60 10.19 2.25
CA LYS A 227 50.82 10.05 1.45
C LYS A 227 50.48 9.15 0.26
N PRO A 228 50.78 9.57 -0.99
CA PRO A 228 50.67 8.67 -2.12
C PRO A 228 51.54 7.44 -1.81
N LYS A 229 50.94 6.24 -1.82
CA LYS A 229 51.72 5.01 -1.82
C LYS A 229 52.72 5.09 -2.98
N ASP A 230 53.97 4.74 -2.70
CA ASP A 230 55.08 4.88 -3.62
C ASP A 230 54.80 4.20 -4.97
N LYS A 231 55.58 4.62 -5.98
CA LYS A 231 55.48 4.34 -7.43
C LYS A 231 55.11 2.92 -7.89
N ASP A 232 55.14 1.92 -7.03
CA ASP A 232 54.85 0.51 -7.33
C ASP A 232 53.37 0.28 -7.71
N ASP A 233 52.41 0.98 -7.08
CA ASP A 233 50.99 0.85 -7.42
C ASP A 233 50.69 1.36 -8.86
N LYS A 234 51.48 2.33 -9.36
CA LYS A 234 51.36 2.82 -10.75
C LYS A 234 51.95 1.83 -11.76
N VAL A 235 53.00 1.10 -11.39
CA VAL A 235 53.59 0.05 -12.23
C VAL A 235 52.63 -1.15 -12.30
N GLU A 236 52.01 -1.52 -11.19
CA GLU A 236 51.06 -2.64 -11.13
C GLU A 236 49.75 -2.31 -11.88
N ALA A 237 49.23 -1.09 -11.75
CA ALA A 237 48.07 -0.63 -12.53
C ALA A 237 48.37 -0.51 -14.03
N ALA A 238 49.60 -0.13 -14.41
CA ALA A 238 50.03 -0.12 -15.81
C ALA A 238 50.19 -1.54 -16.38
N ALA A 239 50.76 -2.47 -15.60
CA ALA A 239 50.88 -3.87 -15.97
C ALA A 239 49.51 -4.54 -16.12
N HIS A 240 48.56 -4.25 -15.23
CA HIS A 240 47.19 -4.77 -15.33
C HIS A 240 46.48 -4.22 -16.58
N ARG A 241 46.62 -2.92 -16.90
CA ARG A 241 46.06 -2.34 -18.13
C ARG A 241 46.67 -2.92 -19.40
N ALA A 242 47.97 -3.23 -19.39
CA ALA A 242 48.65 -3.89 -20.50
C ALA A 242 48.14 -5.33 -20.71
N ASN A 243 47.96 -6.09 -19.62
CA ASN A 243 47.43 -7.45 -19.68
C ASN A 243 45.97 -7.50 -20.19
N VAL A 244 45.12 -6.55 -19.79
CA VAL A 244 43.73 -6.46 -20.26
C VAL A 244 43.65 -6.09 -21.75
N ARG A 245 44.58 -5.27 -22.26
CA ARG A 245 44.67 -4.98 -23.70
C ARG A 245 45.11 -6.22 -24.49
N ARG A 246 46.08 -6.97 -23.97
CA ARG A 246 46.62 -8.17 -24.61
C ARG A 246 45.58 -9.30 -24.70
N SER A 247 44.80 -9.51 -23.63
CA SER A 247 43.71 -10.50 -23.63
C SER A 247 42.58 -10.13 -24.59
N LYS A 248 42.22 -8.84 -24.72
CA LYS A 248 41.25 -8.38 -25.73
C LYS A 248 41.75 -8.58 -27.16
N GLN A 249 43.04 -8.38 -27.43
CA GLN A 249 43.61 -8.61 -28.77
C GLN A 249 43.65 -10.10 -29.15
N ILE A 250 43.90 -11.00 -28.19
CA ILE A 250 43.86 -12.46 -28.42
C ILE A 250 42.43 -12.92 -28.72
N ALA A 251 41.44 -12.40 -28.00
CA ALA A 251 40.03 -12.72 -28.24
C ALA A 251 39.53 -12.27 -29.63
N THR A 252 40.12 -11.22 -30.22
CA THR A 252 39.78 -10.75 -31.58
C THR A 252 40.51 -11.48 -32.72
N LEU A 253 41.52 -12.30 -32.41
CA LEU A 253 42.37 -12.99 -33.40
C LEU A 253 42.14 -14.50 -33.45
N THR A 254 41.17 -15.01 -32.70
CA THR A 254 40.77 -16.43 -32.75
C THR A 254 39.43 -16.50 -33.51
N PRO A 255 39.38 -17.05 -34.74
CA PRO A 255 38.16 -17.16 -35.54
C PRO A 255 37.16 -18.17 -34.95
#